data_AF-A0A6A5QCA9-F1
#
_entry.id   AF-A0A6A5QCA9-F1
#
_cell.length_a   1.000
_cell.length_b   1.000
_cell.length_c   1.000
_cell.angle_alpha   90.00
_cell.angle_beta   90.00
_cell.angle_gamma   90.00
#
_symmetry.space_group_name_H-M   'P 1'
#
loop_
_entity.id
_entity.type
_entity.pdbx_description
1 polymer ?
#
loop_
_entity_poly.entity_id
_entity_poly.type
_entity_poly.pdbx_seq_one_letter_code
_entity_poly.pdbx_strand_id
1 'polypeptide(L)'
;MSPQGKTPQVKIRPAIFPADKDTVRQLFLAYAQSLPVKLDFQGFEEELARLPGKYAAENRGCVYLAYTQDQSVETVTGSVALRSFPTTTSIPTCELKRLYVAPSSRGVGASKLLMGAVHDGCATSLREMRLR
;
A
#
# COMPACT_ATOMS: atom_id res chain seq x y z
N MET A 1 19.64 -34.58 -2.64
CA MET A 1 18.48 -34.03 -1.90
C MET A 1 18.38 -32.54 -2.24
N SER A 2 17.47 -32.17 -3.12
CA SER A 2 17.26 -30.76 -3.48
C SER A 2 16.46 -30.09 -2.35
N PRO A 3 16.87 -28.93 -1.82
CA PRO A 3 16.02 -28.19 -0.91
C PRO A 3 14.85 -27.68 -1.74
N GLN A 4 13.65 -28.19 -1.47
CA GLN A 4 12.41 -27.63 -1.99
C GLN A 4 12.25 -26.25 -1.35
N GLY A 5 12.77 -25.23 -2.05
CA GLY A 5 12.63 -23.83 -1.68
C GLY A 5 11.16 -23.48 -1.69
N LYS A 6 10.54 -23.47 -0.51
CA LYS A 6 9.14 -23.09 -0.33
C LYS A 6 9.03 -21.62 -0.73
N THR A 7 8.36 -21.33 -1.84
CA THR A 7 8.12 -19.95 -2.26
C THR A 7 7.37 -19.23 -1.12
N PRO A 8 7.83 -18.06 -0.66
CA PRO A 8 7.14 -17.32 0.39
C PRO A 8 5.70 -17.04 -0.03
N GLN A 9 4.72 -17.45 0.79
CA GLN A 9 3.32 -17.10 0.55
C GLN A 9 3.08 -15.66 0.94
N VAL A 10 2.48 -14.89 0.03
CA VAL A 10 2.06 -13.51 0.26
C VAL A 10 0.56 -13.49 0.57
N LYS A 11 0.17 -12.92 1.70
CA LYS A 11 -1.22 -12.64 2.06
C LYS A 11 -1.48 -11.13 1.99
N ILE A 12 -2.62 -10.73 1.45
CA ILE A 12 -3.04 -9.33 1.41
C ILE A 12 -4.27 -9.16 2.31
N ARG A 13 -4.28 -8.10 3.12
CA ARG A 13 -5.47 -7.69 3.88
C ARG A 13 -5.61 -6.17 3.92
N PRO A 14 -6.83 -5.63 4.07
CA PRO A 14 -7.01 -4.22 4.39
C PRO A 14 -6.33 -3.89 5.74
N ALA A 15 -5.81 -2.68 5.85
CA ALA A 15 -5.33 -2.14 7.12
C ALA A 15 -6.53 -1.77 8.01
N ILE A 16 -6.41 -2.08 9.29
CA ILE A 16 -7.41 -1.83 10.31
C ILE A 16 -6.90 -0.68 11.17
N PHE A 17 -7.57 0.47 11.10
CA PHE A 17 -7.21 1.63 11.92
C PHE A 17 -8.03 1.65 13.22
N PRO A 18 -7.44 2.03 14.37
CA PRO A 18 -6.07 2.55 14.53
C PRO A 18 -4.98 1.47 14.69
N ALA A 19 -5.32 0.17 14.78
CA ALA A 19 -4.39 -0.91 15.12
C ALA A 19 -3.15 -1.00 14.20
N ASP A 20 -3.31 -0.78 12.90
CA ASP A 20 -2.22 -0.84 11.91
C ASP A 20 -1.56 0.52 11.65
N LYS A 21 -1.89 1.57 12.41
CA LYS A 21 -1.42 2.94 12.13
C LYS A 21 0.12 3.01 12.08
N ASP A 22 0.79 2.42 13.07
CA ASP A 22 2.25 2.43 13.14
C ASP A 22 2.90 1.59 12.04
N THR A 23 2.32 0.43 11.72
CA THR A 23 2.75 -0.44 10.61
C THR A 23 2.67 0.31 9.27
N VAL A 24 1.54 0.97 9.00
CA VAL A 24 1.34 1.77 7.77
C VAL A 24 2.33 2.94 7.72
N ARG A 25 2.52 3.64 8.85
CA ARG A 25 3.49 4.74 8.97
C ARG A 25 4.91 4.29 8.63
N GLN A 26 5.35 3.15 9.17
CA GLN A 26 6.69 2.58 8.90
C GLN A 26 6.87 2.23 7.42
N LEU A 27 5.87 1.60 6.79
CA LEU A 27 5.95 1.25 5.37
C LEU A 27 5.95 2.48 4.46
N PHE A 28 5.20 3.53 4.81
CA PHE A 28 5.23 4.78 4.06
C PHE A 28 6.59 5.48 4.19
N LEU A 29 7.19 5.47 5.37
CA LEU A 29 8.55 5.98 5.57
C LEU A 29 9.56 5.18 4.74
N ALA A 30 9.47 3.85 4.75
CA ALA A 30 10.32 2.97 3.94
C ALA A 30 10.15 3.23 2.43
N TYR A 31 8.91 3.48 1.98
CA TYR A 31 8.62 3.94 0.62
C TYR A 31 9.37 5.24 0.31
N ALA A 32 9.24 6.26 1.15
CA ALA A 32 9.88 7.55 0.93
C ALA A 32 11.41 7.44 0.88
N GLN A 33 12.00 6.61 1.74
CA GLN A 33 13.44 6.32 1.75
C GLN A 33 13.91 5.55 0.51
N SER A 34 13.02 4.78 -0.13
CA SER A 34 13.35 4.01 -1.33
C SER A 34 13.35 4.82 -2.63
N LEU A 35 12.82 6.04 -2.62
CA LEU A 35 12.75 6.89 -3.81
C LEU A 35 14.10 7.56 -4.08
N PRO A 36 14.50 7.69 -5.36
CA PRO A 36 15.76 8.36 -5.74
C PRO A 36 15.74 9.87 -5.48
N VAL A 37 14.55 10.46 -5.32
CA VAL A 37 14.37 11.88 -5.01
C VAL A 37 13.68 11.98 -3.65
N LYS A 38 14.17 12.87 -2.79
CA LYS A 38 13.53 13.17 -1.51
C LYS A 38 12.16 13.77 -1.77
N LEU A 39 11.11 13.10 -1.32
CA LEU A 39 9.80 13.71 -1.17
C LEU A 39 9.96 14.94 -0.27
N ASP A 40 9.39 16.07 -0.68
CA ASP A 40 9.31 17.25 0.17
C ASP A 40 8.66 16.87 1.51
N PHE A 41 9.42 16.98 2.59
CA PHE A 41 9.10 16.38 3.89
C PHE A 41 7.88 17.04 4.52
N GLN A 42 7.61 18.31 4.23
CA GLN A 42 6.55 19.05 4.94
C GLN A 42 5.15 18.47 4.71
N GLY A 43 4.80 18.14 3.46
CA GLY A 43 3.50 17.52 3.14
C GLY A 43 3.41 16.04 3.53
N PHE A 44 4.56 15.36 3.65
CA PHE A 44 4.61 13.94 3.97
C PHE A 44 4.50 13.68 5.48
N GLU A 45 5.16 14.47 6.32
CA GLU A 45 5.05 14.34 7.77
C GLU A 45 3.62 14.58 8.26
N GLU A 46 2.94 15.59 7.71
CA GLU A 46 1.54 15.86 8.02
C GLU A 46 0.62 14.72 7.56
N GLU A 47 0.91 14.11 6.40
CA GLU A 47 0.20 12.91 5.94
C GLU A 47 0.36 11.74 6.92
N LEU A 48 1.58 11.48 7.39
CA LEU A 48 1.85 10.41 8.36
C LEU A 48 1.16 10.65 9.71
N ALA A 49 1.14 11.91 10.17
CA ALA A 49 0.49 12.28 11.42
C ALA A 49 -1.03 12.04 11.37
N ARG A 50 -1.64 12.26 10.20
CA ARG A 50 -3.10 12.19 9.98
C ARG A 50 -3.63 10.83 9.54
N LEU A 51 -2.82 9.77 9.47
CA LEU A 51 -3.29 8.43 9.09
C LEU A 51 -4.52 7.96 9.91
N PRO A 52 -5.57 7.40 9.27
CA PRO A 52 -5.68 7.09 7.84
C PRO A 52 -5.99 8.31 6.95
N GLY A 53 -6.59 9.37 7.49
CA GLY A 53 -6.79 10.66 6.82
C GLY A 53 -7.47 10.51 5.45
N LYS A 54 -6.81 10.96 4.40
CA LYS A 54 -7.33 10.84 3.02
C LYS A 54 -7.46 9.40 2.50
N TYR A 55 -6.90 8.42 3.20
CA TYR A 55 -7.00 7.00 2.88
C TYR A 55 -8.12 6.29 3.67
N ALA A 56 -8.86 7.03 4.48
CA ALA A 56 -9.93 6.48 5.30
C ALA A 56 -11.14 6.09 4.43
N ALA A 57 -11.87 5.06 4.86
CA ALA A 57 -12.99 4.50 4.10
C ALA A 57 -14.12 5.53 3.91
N GLU A 58 -14.36 6.39 4.90
CA GLU A 58 -15.31 7.51 4.85
C GLU A 58 -14.97 8.51 3.74
N ASN A 59 -13.68 8.62 3.36
CA ASN A 59 -13.20 9.46 2.28
C ASN A 59 -13.09 8.70 0.94
N ARG A 60 -13.68 7.50 0.86
CA ARG A 60 -13.55 6.56 -0.27
C ARG A 60 -12.08 6.21 -0.56
N GLY A 61 -11.26 6.12 0.48
CA GLY A 61 -9.89 5.65 0.42
C GLY A 61 -9.75 4.25 1.02
N CYS A 62 -8.59 3.65 0.82
CA CYS A 62 -8.23 2.41 1.50
C CYS A 62 -6.70 2.27 1.61
N VAL A 63 -6.26 1.41 2.53
CA VAL A 63 -4.86 0.96 2.63
C VAL A 63 -4.86 -0.56 2.71
N TYR A 64 -4.03 -1.20 1.91
CA TYR A 64 -3.79 -2.64 1.96
C TYR A 64 -2.35 -2.92 2.37
N LEU A 65 -2.17 -4.02 3.10
CA LEU A 65 -0.90 -4.50 3.60
C LEU A 65 -0.60 -5.87 3.02
N ALA A 66 0.66 -6.08 2.63
CA ALA A 66 1.19 -7.37 2.22
C ALA A 66 1.97 -8.00 3.37
N TYR A 67 1.66 -9.26 3.65
CA TYR A 67 2.32 -10.09 4.63
C TYR A 67 3.02 -11.23 3.91
N THR A 68 4.30 -11.45 4.17
CA THR A 68 4.98 -12.68 3.78
C THR A 68 5.15 -13.57 4.99
N GLN A 69 4.86 -14.85 4.79
CA GLN A 69 5.15 -15.87 5.78
C GLN A 69 6.44 -16.59 5.39
N ASP A 70 7.47 -16.46 6.24
CA ASP A 70 8.68 -17.25 6.17
C ASP A 70 8.69 -18.21 7.36
N GLN A 71 8.65 -19.52 7.07
CA GLN A 71 8.49 -20.58 8.07
C GLN A 71 7.27 -20.32 8.99
N SER A 72 7.53 -19.82 10.20
CA SER A 72 6.56 -19.51 11.25
C SER A 72 6.49 -18.03 11.60
N VAL A 73 7.23 -17.17 10.89
CA VAL A 73 7.25 -15.73 11.13
C VAL A 73 6.46 -15.03 10.02
N GLU A 74 5.39 -14.32 10.41
CA GLU A 74 4.66 -13.44 9.51
C GLU A 74 5.24 -12.03 9.61
N THR A 75 5.65 -11.47 8.46
CA THR A 75 6.25 -10.13 8.40
C THR A 75 5.45 -9.26 7.45
N VAL A 76 5.23 -8.00 7.82
CA VAL A 76 4.61 -7.02 6.92
C VAL A 76 5.67 -6.50 5.96
N THR A 77 5.47 -6.72 4.67
CA THR A 77 6.51 -6.47 3.66
C THR A 77 6.05 -5.57 2.54
N GLY A 78 4.87 -4.98 2.62
CA GLY A 78 4.44 -4.03 1.62
C GLY A 78 3.15 -3.34 1.97
N SER A 79 2.91 -2.23 1.27
CA SER A 79 1.69 -1.46 1.36
C SER A 79 1.27 -0.96 -0.01
N VAL A 80 -0.02 -0.66 -0.13
CA VAL A 80 -0.54 0.22 -1.18
C VAL A 80 -1.71 1.00 -0.59
N ALA A 81 -1.89 2.24 -1.03
CA ALA A 81 -2.97 3.09 -0.59
C ALA A 81 -3.72 3.69 -1.78
N LEU A 82 -5.02 3.90 -1.61
CA LEU A 82 -5.86 4.67 -2.52
C LEU A 82 -6.49 5.83 -1.78
N ARG A 83 -6.57 6.97 -2.46
CA ARG A 83 -7.41 8.09 -2.03
C ARG A 83 -8.38 8.50 -3.13
N SER A 84 -9.54 9.01 -2.76
CA SER A 84 -10.41 9.68 -3.72
C SER A 84 -9.69 10.92 -4.30
N PHE A 85 -9.83 11.10 -5.60
CA PHE A 85 -9.32 12.27 -6.31
C PHE A 85 -10.51 13.17 -6.68
N PRO A 86 -10.59 14.39 -6.14
CA PRO A 86 -11.69 15.30 -6.47
C PRO A 86 -11.61 15.70 -7.95
N THR A 87 -12.66 15.41 -8.71
CA THR A 87 -12.79 15.83 -10.12
C THR A 87 -14.04 16.67 -10.29
N THR A 88 -14.04 17.48 -11.35
CA THR A 88 -15.23 18.21 -11.82
C THR A 88 -16.12 17.34 -12.72
N THR A 89 -15.72 16.09 -12.97
CA THR A 89 -16.46 15.15 -13.82
C THR A 89 -17.38 14.29 -12.97
N SER A 90 -18.51 13.84 -13.53
CA SER A 90 -19.43 12.93 -12.83
C SER A 90 -18.86 11.52 -12.61
N ILE A 91 -17.58 11.28 -12.95
CA ILE A 91 -16.93 9.97 -12.87
C ILE A 91 -16.02 9.94 -11.64
N PRO A 92 -16.29 9.07 -10.66
CA PRO A 92 -15.43 8.93 -9.48
C PRO A 92 -14.03 8.49 -9.90
N THR A 93 -13.03 9.26 -9.45
CA THR A 93 -11.61 9.00 -9.73
C THR A 93 -10.86 8.77 -8.41
N CYS A 94 -9.88 7.87 -8.44
CA CYS A 94 -9.01 7.56 -7.31
C CYS A 94 -7.54 7.66 -7.74
N GLU A 95 -6.67 7.99 -6.80
CA GLU A 95 -5.22 8.04 -6.99
C GLU A 95 -4.57 6.93 -6.16
N LEU A 96 -3.76 6.09 -6.81
CA LEU A 96 -2.93 5.10 -6.14
C LEU A 96 -1.65 5.76 -5.61
N LYS A 97 -1.36 5.51 -4.34
CA LYS A 97 -0.20 6.07 -3.65
C LYS A 97 0.49 4.99 -2.82
N ARG A 98 1.74 5.25 -2.47
CA ARG A 98 2.50 4.48 -1.46
C ARG A 98 2.55 2.98 -1.76
N LEU A 99 2.59 2.61 -3.05
CA LEU A 99 2.88 1.24 -3.46
C LEU A 99 4.34 0.93 -3.15
N TYR A 100 4.54 0.05 -2.19
CA TYR A 100 5.85 -0.32 -1.70
C TYR A 100 5.89 -1.81 -1.38
N VAL A 101 6.99 -2.46 -1.74
CA VAL A 101 7.32 -3.82 -1.34
C VAL A 101 8.77 -3.84 -0.89
N ALA A 102 9.00 -4.35 0.32
CA ALA A 102 10.31 -4.51 0.91
C ALA A 102 11.22 -5.34 -0.01
N PRO A 103 12.52 -5.01 -0.13
CA PRO A 103 13.45 -5.73 -1.00
C PRO A 103 13.49 -7.25 -0.75
N SER A 104 13.34 -7.67 0.51
CA SER A 104 13.29 -9.08 0.94
C SER A 104 12.09 -9.86 0.37
N SER A 105 11.06 -9.17 -0.12
CA SER A 105 9.83 -9.76 -0.65
C SER A 105 9.60 -9.44 -2.12
N ARG A 106 10.69 -9.18 -2.86
CA ARG A 106 10.65 -9.05 -4.33
C ARG A 106 10.68 -10.43 -5.00
N GLY A 107 10.18 -10.51 -6.22
CA GLY A 107 10.13 -11.77 -6.99
C GLY A 107 9.00 -12.73 -6.59
N VAL A 108 8.26 -12.47 -5.50
CA VAL A 108 7.14 -13.31 -5.03
C VAL A 108 5.75 -12.78 -5.42
N GLY A 109 5.70 -11.75 -6.28
CA GLY A 109 4.43 -11.24 -6.82
C GLY A 109 3.62 -10.32 -5.91
N ALA A 110 4.15 -9.88 -4.76
CA ALA A 110 3.43 -9.06 -3.79
C ALA A 110 2.83 -7.77 -4.37
N SER A 111 3.56 -7.06 -5.25
CA SER A 111 3.05 -5.85 -5.90
C SER A 111 1.80 -6.12 -6.74
N LYS A 112 1.76 -7.26 -7.45
CA LYS A 112 0.61 -7.64 -8.29
C LYS A 112 -0.62 -7.92 -7.42
N LEU A 113 -0.43 -8.59 -6.28
CA LEU A 113 -1.51 -8.88 -5.34
C LEU A 113 -2.03 -7.62 -4.64
N LEU A 114 -1.14 -6.70 -4.25
CA LEU A 114 -1.52 -5.39 -3.71
C LEU A 114 -2.35 -4.60 -4.71
N MET A 115 -1.91 -4.55 -5.98
CA MET A 115 -2.63 -3.90 -7.08
C MET A 115 -4.01 -4.53 -7.35
N GLY A 116 -4.12 -5.85 -7.28
CA GLY A 116 -5.40 -6.55 -7.38
C GLY A 116 -6.34 -6.17 -6.23
N ALA A 117 -5.85 -6.19 -4.99
CA ALA A 117 -6.66 -5.87 -3.82
C ALA A 117 -7.23 -4.45 -3.84
N VAL A 118 -6.47 -3.45 -4.32
CA VAL A 118 -7.00 -2.08 -4.48
C VAL A 118 -7.97 -1.96 -5.65
N HIS A 119 -7.79 -2.74 -6.71
CA HIS A 119 -8.74 -2.77 -7.83
C HIS A 119 -10.08 -3.37 -7.37
N ASP A 120 -10.04 -4.50 -6.68
CA ASP A 120 -11.22 -5.21 -6.20
C ASP A 120 -11.93 -4.45 -5.08
N GLY A 121 -11.16 -3.81 -4.18
CA GLY A 121 -11.69 -2.98 -3.09
C GLY A 121 -12.25 -1.64 -3.55
N CYS A 122 -11.88 -1.16 -4.74
CA CYS A 122 -12.38 0.08 -5.32
C CYS A 122 -13.46 -0.24 -6.35
N ALA A 123 -14.73 -0.24 -5.94
CA ALA A 123 -15.90 -0.51 -6.80
C ALA A 123 -16.09 0.47 -7.98
N THR A 124 -15.17 1.40 -8.23
CA THR A 124 -15.27 2.43 -9.26
C THR A 124 -13.97 2.56 -10.04
N SER A 125 -14.12 2.50 -11.35
CA SER A 125 -13.10 2.29 -12.36
C SER A 125 -11.90 3.24 -12.24
N LEU A 126 -10.78 2.72 -11.76
CA LEU A 126 -9.45 3.34 -11.88
C LEU A 126 -9.09 3.44 -13.38
N ARG A 127 -9.27 4.61 -14.00
CA ARG A 127 -8.91 4.82 -15.43
C ARG A 127 -7.61 5.57 -15.65
N GLU A 128 -7.04 6.24 -14.64
CA GLU A 128 -5.69 6.80 -14.72
C GLU A 128 -4.97 6.68 -13.38
N MET A 129 -3.85 5.97 -13.37
CA MET A 129 -2.94 5.89 -12.23
C MET A 129 -1.81 6.89 -12.43
N ARG A 130 -1.88 8.04 -11.76
CA ARG A 130 -0.80 9.03 -11.81
C ARG A 130 0.23 8.72 -10.72
N LEU A 131 1.38 8.20 -11.14
CA LEU A 131 2.60 8.21 -10.32
C LEU A 131 3.15 9.65 -10.38
N ARG A 132 3.01 10.39 -9.29
CA ARG A 132 3.75 11.64 -9.08
C ARG A 132 4.76 11.44 -7.97
#